data_AF-A0A971C0R1-F1
#
_entry.id   AF-A0A971C0R1-F1
#
_cell.length_a   1.000
_cell.length_b   1.000
_cell.length_c   1.000
_cell.angle_alpha   90.00
_cell.angle_beta   90.00
_cell.angle_gamma   90.00
#
_symmetry.space_group_name_H-M   'P 1'
#
loop_
_entity.id
_entity.type
_entity.pdbx_description
1 polymer ?
#
loop_
_entity_poly.entity_id
_entity_poly.type
_entity_poly.pdbx_seq_one_letter_code
_entity_poly.pdbx_strand_id
1 'polypeptide(L)'
;MRSIETDSRSVISESGDQISLKYFLVVEEVIGASRIAFECYGVRVEQVRNGILTQAQCCCITCSMDKIFSLLKALARCSVTPVTLADVVEDWE
;
A
#
# COMPACT_ATOMS: atom_id res chain seq x y z
N MET A 1 -7.48 13.02 -3.09
CA MET A 1 -6.68 11.79 -2.90
C MET A 1 -5.25 12.05 -3.34
N ARG A 2 -4.28 11.76 -2.47
CA ARG A 2 -2.84 11.83 -2.78
C ARG A 2 -2.17 10.51 -2.43
N SER A 3 -1.05 10.18 -3.09
CA SER A 3 -0.24 9.01 -2.74
C SER A 3 1.22 9.41 -2.51
N ILE A 4 1.88 8.75 -1.57
CA ILE A 4 3.26 9.05 -1.15
C ILE A 4 4.01 7.71 -1.13
N GLU A 5 5.10 7.59 -1.90
CA GLU A 5 5.99 6.42 -1.84
C GLU A 5 6.66 6.38 -0.46
N THR A 6 6.62 5.22 0.19
CA THR A 6 7.10 5.06 1.57
C THR A 6 8.25 4.08 1.68
N ASP A 7 8.24 3.02 0.87
CA ASP A 7 9.29 1.99 0.85
C ASP A 7 9.32 1.29 -0.51
N SER A 8 10.43 0.59 -0.79
CA SER A 8 10.60 -0.27 -1.94
C SER A 8 11.40 -1.53 -1.62
N ARG A 9 11.14 -2.61 -2.36
CA ARG A 9 11.86 -3.88 -2.25
C ARG A 9 12.21 -4.40 -3.63
N SER A 10 13.38 -5.04 -3.73
CA SER A 10 13.74 -5.86 -4.87
C SER A 10 13.87 -7.30 -4.39
N VAL A 11 13.12 -8.19 -5.01
CA VAL A 11 13.11 -9.62 -4.68
C VAL A 11 13.34 -10.43 -5.95
N ILE A 12 13.94 -11.61 -5.80
CA ILE A 12 14.08 -12.57 -6.90
C ILE A 12 12.95 -13.57 -6.74
N SER A 13 12.14 -13.77 -7.79
CA SER A 13 11.09 -14.79 -7.79
C SER A 13 11.68 -16.19 -7.83
N GLU A 14 10.86 -17.20 -7.56
CA GLU A 14 11.24 -18.60 -7.71
C GLU A 14 11.67 -18.95 -9.15
N SER A 15 11.13 -18.24 -10.15
CA SER A 15 11.52 -18.37 -11.55
C SER A 15 12.81 -17.62 -11.92
N GLY A 16 13.44 -16.94 -10.96
CA GLY A 16 14.65 -16.14 -11.18
C GLY A 16 14.40 -14.74 -11.75
N ASP A 17 13.15 -14.33 -11.92
CA ASP A 17 12.82 -12.98 -12.38
C ASP A 17 13.09 -11.96 -11.27
N GLN A 18 13.68 -10.82 -11.60
CA GLN A 18 13.75 -9.69 -10.69
C GLN A 18 12.38 -9.02 -10.61
N ILE A 19 11.85 -8.90 -9.39
CA ILE A 19 10.61 -8.21 -9.07
C ILE A 19 10.94 -6.97 -8.24
N SER A 20 10.45 -5.82 -8.68
CA SER A 20 10.51 -4.57 -7.91
C SER A 20 9.15 -4.25 -7.34
N LEU A 21 9.08 -4.04 -6.03
CA LEU A 21 7.88 -3.69 -5.28
C LEU A 21 8.02 -2.27 -4.73
N LYS A 22 6.95 -1.49 -4.80
CA LYS A 22 6.86 -0.15 -4.21
C LYS A 22 5.59 -0.03 -3.38
N TYR A 23 5.73 0.57 -2.20
CA TYR A 23 4.67 0.71 -1.21
C TYR A 23 4.31 2.17 -1.02
N PHE A 24 3.03 2.49 -1.13
CA PHE A 24 2.54 3.86 -1.05
C PHE A 24 1.51 4.01 0.05
N LEU A 25 1.64 5.08 0.83
CA LEU A 25 0.55 5.61 1.63
C LEU A 25 -0.46 6.29 0.68
N VAL A 26 -1.74 5.93 0.79
CA VAL A 26 -2.84 6.63 0.13
C VAL A 26 -3.53 7.48 1.17
N VAL A 27 -3.68 8.78 0.90
CA VAL A 27 -4.38 9.72 1.78
C VAL A 27 -5.62 10.25 1.07
N GLU A 28 -6.76 10.06 1.72
CA GLU A 28 -8.07 10.51 1.29
C GLU A 28 -8.59 11.54 2.28
N GLU A 29 -8.99 12.69 1.78
CA GLU A 29 -9.57 13.75 2.60
C GLU A 29 -11.09 13.60 2.58
N VAL A 30 -11.69 13.41 3.75
CA VAL A 30 -13.15 13.39 3.88
C VAL A 30 -13.62 14.81 4.15
N ILE A 31 -14.30 15.40 3.16
CA ILE A 31 -14.82 16.77 3.24
C ILE A 31 -16.19 16.73 3.91
N GLY A 32 -16.30 17.36 5.08
CA GLY A 32 -17.59 17.65 5.72
C GLY A 32 -18.22 18.92 5.16
N ALA A 33 -19.44 19.23 5.61
CA ALA A 33 -20.29 20.31 5.06
C ALA A 33 -19.68 21.73 5.01
N SER A 34 -18.49 21.98 5.57
CA SER A 34 -17.77 23.25 5.32
C SER A 34 -16.23 23.20 5.38
N ARG A 35 -15.58 22.07 5.72
CA ARG A 35 -14.10 21.89 5.77
C ARG A 35 -13.72 20.40 5.66
N ILE A 36 -12.43 20.10 5.42
CA ILE A 36 -11.87 18.74 5.61
C ILE A 36 -12.16 18.34 7.06
N ALA A 37 -12.96 17.29 7.24
CA ALA A 37 -13.38 16.81 8.55
C ALA A 37 -12.35 15.85 9.16
N PHE A 38 -11.73 14.99 8.35
CA PHE A 38 -10.65 14.08 8.74
C PHE A 38 -9.95 13.48 7.50
N GLU A 39 -8.75 12.94 7.69
CA GLU A 39 -8.06 12.11 6.69
C GLU A 39 -8.32 10.62 6.96
N CYS A 40 -8.57 9.87 5.89
CA CYS A 40 -8.56 8.42 5.88
C CYS A 40 -7.33 7.94 5.13
N TYR A 41 -6.71 6.89 5.64
CA TYR A 41 -5.49 6.32 5.10
C TYR A 41 -5.73 4.94 4.52
N GLY A 42 -5.11 4.70 3.37
CA GLY A 42 -5.06 3.42 2.69
C GLY A 42 -3.63 3.10 2.25
N VAL A 43 -3.48 1.99 1.54
CA VAL A 43 -2.21 1.54 0.98
C VAL A 43 -2.35 1.20 -0.49
N ARG A 44 -1.26 1.34 -1.23
CA ARG A 44 -1.15 0.86 -2.61
C ARG A 44 0.18 0.16 -2.78
N VAL A 45 0.17 -0.97 -3.48
CA VAL A 45 1.37 -1.71 -3.85
C VAL A 45 1.48 -1.72 -5.36
N GLU A 46 2.63 -1.32 -5.87
CA GLU A 46 3.02 -1.50 -7.26
C GLU A 46 4.06 -2.61 -7.36
N GLN A 47 3.99 -3.39 -8.44
CA GLN A 47 4.95 -4.42 -8.79
C GLN A 47 5.39 -4.25 -10.23
N VAL A 48 6.70 -4.23 -10.47
CA VAL A 48 7.27 -4.36 -11.81
C VAL A 48 7.95 -5.72 -11.92
N ARG A 49 7.51 -6.53 -12.89
CA ARG A 49 8.11 -7.83 -13.23
C ARG A 49 8.24 -7.90 -14.75
N ASN A 50 9.45 -8.16 -15.25
CA ASN A 50 9.72 -8.26 -16.70
C ASN A 50 9.20 -7.05 -17.50
N GLY A 51 9.35 -5.85 -16.92
CA GLY A 51 8.88 -4.59 -17.51
C GLY A 51 7.36 -4.35 -17.42
N ILE A 52 6.59 -5.30 -16.87
CA ILE A 52 5.14 -5.19 -16.70
C ILE A 52 4.83 -4.65 -15.32
N LEU A 53 4.12 -3.52 -15.26
CA LEU A 53 3.60 -2.93 -14.03
C LEU A 53 2.23 -3.52 -13.70
N THR A 54 2.08 -4.04 -12.48
CA THR A 54 0.79 -4.37 -11.86
C THR A 54 0.64 -3.61 -10.55
N GLN A 55 -0.59 -3.34 -10.11
CA GLN A 55 -0.84 -2.63 -8.86
C GLN A 55 -2.17 -3.03 -8.23
N ALA A 56 -2.26 -2.85 -6.92
CA ALA A 56 -3.49 -2.97 -6.14
C ALA A 56 -3.53 -1.87 -5.06
N GLN A 57 -4.73 -1.47 -4.68
CA GLN A 57 -4.97 -0.39 -3.72
C GLN A 57 -6.12 -0.78 -2.78
N CYS A 58 -5.93 -0.53 -1.48
CA CYS A 58 -6.94 -0.63 -0.45
C CYS A 58 -7.12 0.75 0.19
N CYS A 59 -8.29 1.34 -0.01
CA CYS A 59 -8.66 2.68 0.45
C CYS A 59 -9.25 2.66 1.86
N CYS A 60 -9.26 3.82 2.52
CA CYS A 60 -10.01 4.04 3.76
C CYS A 60 -9.87 2.95 4.85
N ILE A 61 -8.67 2.38 5.03
CA ILE A 61 -8.39 1.31 6.00
C ILE A 61 -8.48 1.87 7.43
N THR A 62 -7.90 3.04 7.69
CA THR A 62 -7.89 3.62 9.03
C THR A 62 -7.72 5.14 9.01
N CYS A 63 -8.23 5.84 10.03
CA CYS A 63 -7.93 7.26 10.26
C CYS A 63 -6.68 7.47 11.16
N SER A 64 -5.99 6.39 11.57
CA SER A 64 -4.81 6.48 12.43
C SER A 64 -3.51 6.41 11.60
N MET A 65 -2.72 7.48 11.68
CA MET A 65 -1.42 7.57 11.01
C MET A 65 -0.44 6.49 11.52
N ASP A 66 -0.40 6.25 12.82
CA ASP A 66 0.49 5.22 13.40
C ASP A 66 0.13 3.81 12.93
N LYS A 67 -1.17 3.49 12.91
CA LYS A 67 -1.66 2.20 12.42
C LYS A 67 -1.28 2.01 10.95
N ILE A 68 -1.56 2.96 10.06
CA ILE A 68 -1.25 2.79 8.64
C ILE A 68 0.25 2.66 8.37
N PHE A 69 1.11 3.40 9.10
CA PHE A 69 2.56 3.23 8.98
C PHE A 69 3.05 1.88 9.51
N SER A 70 2.42 1.34 10.55
CA SER A 70 2.71 -0.02 11.02
C SER A 70 2.36 -1.06 9.96
N LEU A 71 1.21 -0.92 9.28
CA LEU A 71 0.82 -1.78 8.17
C LEU A 71 1.84 -1.67 7.02
N LEU A 72 2.17 -0.46 6.56
CA LEU A 72 3.15 -0.25 5.48
C LEU A 72 4.51 -0.92 5.76
N LYS A 73 5.00 -0.82 7.00
CA LYS A 73 6.22 -1.52 7.43
C LYS A 73 6.07 -3.04 7.34
N ALA A 74 4.91 -3.59 7.74
CA ALA A 74 4.65 -5.02 7.62
C ALA A 74 4.58 -5.48 6.16
N LEU A 75 3.89 -4.73 5.30
CA LEU A 75 3.80 -5.01 3.85
C LEU A 75 5.20 -5.06 3.21
N ALA A 76 6.03 -4.06 3.48
CA ALA A 76 7.38 -3.97 2.93
C ALA A 76 8.33 -5.02 3.53
N ARG A 77 8.18 -5.39 4.80
CA ARG A 77 8.99 -6.44 5.44
C ARG A 77 8.66 -7.82 4.87
N CYS A 78 7.40 -8.09 4.60
CA CYS A 78 6.94 -9.37 4.07
C CYS A 78 6.93 -9.43 2.54
N SER A 79 7.41 -8.39 1.84
CA SER A 79 7.40 -8.31 0.38
C SER A 79 6.02 -8.56 -0.24
N VAL A 80 4.97 -8.01 0.39
CA VAL A 80 3.59 -8.19 -0.06
C VAL A 80 3.44 -7.69 -1.50
N THR A 81 2.76 -8.48 -2.32
CA THR A 81 2.53 -8.20 -3.74
C THR A 81 1.14 -7.59 -3.95
N PRO A 82 0.84 -7.00 -5.13
CA PRO A 82 -0.50 -6.56 -5.46
C PRO A 82 -1.57 -7.64 -5.32
N VAL A 83 -1.22 -8.91 -5.61
CA VAL A 83 -2.17 -10.03 -5.57
C VAL A 83 -2.59 -10.35 -4.14
N THR A 84 -1.65 -10.32 -3.20
CA THR A 84 -1.86 -10.69 -1.80
C THR A 84 -2.23 -9.51 -0.92
N LEU A 85 -2.42 -8.30 -1.49
CA LEU A 85 -2.61 -7.09 -0.71
C LEU A 85 -3.92 -7.12 0.08
N ALA A 86 -5.03 -7.48 -0.58
CA ALA A 86 -6.34 -7.49 0.04
C ALA A 86 -6.38 -8.45 1.23
N ASP A 87 -5.88 -9.69 1.05
CA ASP A 87 -5.83 -10.70 2.10
C ASP A 87 -5.07 -10.21 3.34
N VAL A 88 -3.90 -9.59 3.15
CA VAL A 88 -3.09 -9.08 4.28
C VAL A 88 -3.77 -7.90 4.99
N VAL A 89 -4.50 -7.06 4.27
CA VAL A 89 -5.24 -5.93 4.86
C VAL A 89 -6.44 -6.45 5.66
N GLU A 90 -7.17 -7.44 5.14
CA GLU A 90 -8.30 -8.07 5.83
C GLU A 90 -7.86 -8.79 7.12
N ASP A 91 -6.70 -9.46 7.10
CA ASP A 91 -6.14 -10.18 8.26
C ASP A 91 -5.56 -9.25 9.36
N TRP A 92 -5.40 -7.96 9.07
CA TRP A 92 -4.72 -7.02 9.97
C TRP A 92 -5.63 -6.33 11.01
N GLU A 93 -6.95 -6.47 10.88
CA GLU A 93 -7.96 -5.81 11.74
C GLU A 93 -7.81 -6.05 13.25
#